data_AF-A0A1B6HAM3-F1
#
_entry.id   AF-A0A1B6HAM3-F1
#
_cell.length_a   1.000
_cell.length_b   1.000
_cell.length_c   1.000
_cell.angle_alpha   90.00
_cell.angle_beta   90.00
_cell.angle_gamma   90.00
#
_symmetry.space_group_name_H-M   'P 1'
#
loop_
_entity.id
_entity.type
_entity.pdbx_description
1 polymer ?
#
loop_
_entity_poly.entity_id
_entity_poly.type
_entity_poly.pdbx_seq_one_letter_code
_entity_poly.pdbx_strand_id
1 'polypeptide(L)'
;ENCNERYLKINDRLTLTEWNYCKTLTTSELPVVTSATNMVNVKFHPSIGINNNHFKLSWRAVVPRCGGEIEAKSHGTIDSPRFPHNYPPDQECEWRLMAPPGKKLQLLFNTIDP
;
A
#
# COMPACT_ATOMS: atom_id res chain seq x y z
N GLU A 1 -11.94 -8.77 -20.68
CA GLU A 1 -11.29 -10.07 -20.37
C GLU A 1 -11.91 -10.66 -19.12
N ASN A 2 -12.19 -11.95 -19.14
CA ASN A 2 -12.76 -12.68 -18.01
C ASN A 2 -11.65 -13.01 -17.01
N CYS A 3 -11.68 -12.36 -15.84
CA CYS A 3 -10.62 -12.37 -14.82
C CYS A 3 -10.55 -13.68 -14.02
N ASN A 4 -11.22 -14.74 -14.49
CA ASN A 4 -11.40 -15.99 -13.77
C ASN A 4 -10.41 -17.08 -14.18
N GLU A 5 -9.83 -16.99 -15.38
CA GLU A 5 -8.95 -18.02 -15.93
C GLU A 5 -7.46 -17.75 -15.70
N ARG A 6 -7.04 -16.47 -15.82
CA ARG A 6 -5.66 -16.06 -15.61
C ARG A 6 -5.62 -14.74 -14.85
N TYR A 7 -4.95 -14.71 -13.71
CA TYR A 7 -4.80 -13.48 -12.93
C TYR A 7 -3.58 -13.48 -12.01
N LEU A 8 -3.15 -12.27 -11.64
CA LEU A 8 -2.19 -11.97 -10.60
C LEU A 8 -2.91 -11.16 -9.53
N LYS A 9 -2.84 -11.63 -8.29
CA LYS A 9 -3.32 -10.90 -7.11
C LYS A 9 -2.14 -10.45 -6.27
N ILE A 10 -2.18 -9.20 -5.81
CA ILE A 10 -1.23 -8.65 -4.86
C ILE A 10 -2.04 -8.18 -3.66
N ASN A 11 -1.71 -8.71 -2.47
CA ASN A 11 -2.42 -8.39 -1.24
C ASN A 11 -1.43 -7.81 -0.23
N ASP A 12 -1.74 -6.62 0.27
CA ASP A 12 -1.04 -6.04 1.40
C ASP A 12 -1.58 -6.66 2.69
N ARG A 13 -0.72 -7.37 3.43
CA ARG A 13 -1.17 -8.29 4.49
C ARG A 13 -1.86 -7.56 5.65
N LEU A 14 -1.53 -6.29 5.91
CA LEU A 14 -2.03 -5.57 7.08
C LEU A 14 -3.09 -4.51 6.74
N THR A 15 -3.10 -3.97 5.52
CA THR A 15 -4.03 -2.90 5.15
C THR A 15 -5.29 -3.39 4.43
N LEU A 16 -5.50 -4.71 4.32
CA LEU A 16 -6.61 -5.35 3.58
C LEU A 16 -6.70 -4.96 2.09
N THR A 17 -5.71 -4.23 1.57
CA THR A 17 -5.67 -3.78 0.18
C THR A 17 -5.38 -4.96 -0.75
N GLU A 18 -6.24 -5.18 -1.75
CA GLU A 18 -6.10 -6.23 -2.78
C GLU A 18 -6.11 -5.60 -4.18
N TRP A 19 -5.08 -5.91 -4.97
CA TRP A 19 -4.99 -5.55 -6.38
C TRP A 19 -5.08 -6.80 -7.25
N ASN A 20 -6.00 -6.79 -8.24
CA ASN A 20 -6.24 -7.92 -9.13
C ASN A 20 -5.97 -7.54 -10.60
N TYR A 21 -5.08 -8.29 -11.25
CA TYR A 21 -4.65 -8.05 -12.63
C TYR A 21 -4.88 -9.30 -13.49
N CYS A 22 -5.67 -9.20 -14.54
CA CYS A 22 -5.96 -10.33 -15.44
C CYS A 22 -5.77 -10.04 -16.93
N LYS A 23 -5.29 -8.84 -17.27
CA LYS A 23 -5.01 -8.47 -18.66
C LYS A 23 -3.58 -8.80 -19.04
N THR A 24 -3.31 -8.98 -20.32
CA THR A 24 -1.93 -8.91 -20.83
C THR A 24 -1.47 -7.46 -20.69
N LEU A 25 -0.67 -7.19 -19.65
CA LEU A 25 -0.15 -5.85 -19.41
C LEU A 25 0.97 -5.58 -20.42
N THR A 26 0.76 -4.60 -21.29
CA THR A 26 1.85 -4.04 -22.09
C THR A 26 2.75 -3.18 -21.19
N THR A 27 4.02 -3.01 -21.55
CA THR A 27 4.99 -2.27 -20.70
C THR A 27 4.58 -0.83 -20.40
N SER A 28 3.69 -0.22 -21.20
CA SER A 28 3.19 1.14 -20.98
C SER A 28 2.03 1.24 -19.99
N GLU A 29 1.45 0.12 -19.55
CA GLU A 29 0.24 0.08 -18.71
C GLU A 29 0.47 -0.64 -17.37
N LEU A 30 1.73 -0.88 -16.98
CA LEU A 30 2.06 -1.60 -15.75
C LEU A 30 1.68 -0.75 -14.51
N PRO A 31 0.69 -1.19 -13.71
CA PRO A 31 0.32 -0.48 -12.49
C PRO A 31 1.43 -0.64 -11.45
N VAL A 32 1.93 0.49 -10.93
CA VAL A 32 2.89 0.51 -9.84
C VAL A 32 2.13 0.61 -8.54
N VAL A 33 2.18 -0.46 -7.73
CA VAL A 33 1.61 -0.46 -6.37
C VAL A 33 2.71 -0.32 -5.34
N THR A 34 2.40 0.37 -4.25
CA THR A 34 3.29 0.52 -3.09
C THR A 34 2.55 -0.01 -1.87
N SER A 35 3.15 -0.98 -1.19
CA SER A 35 2.63 -1.48 0.08
C SER A 35 2.82 -0.43 1.17
N ALA A 36 1.85 -0.33 2.08
CA ALA A 36 1.99 0.44 3.30
C ALA A 36 2.86 -0.29 4.35
N THR A 37 3.14 -1.58 4.11
CA THR A 37 3.88 -2.45 5.02
C THR A 37 5.21 -2.89 4.40
N ASN A 38 5.98 -3.65 5.16
CA ASN A 38 7.19 -4.29 4.67
C ASN A 38 6.92 -5.65 4.00
N MET A 39 5.67 -6.04 3.79
CA MET A 39 5.35 -7.38 3.27
C MET A 39 4.10 -7.42 2.40
N VAL A 40 4.28 -7.93 1.18
CA VAL A 40 3.20 -8.21 0.22
C VAL A 40 3.08 -9.70 -0.06
N ASN A 41 1.85 -10.17 -0.26
CA ASN A 41 1.58 -11.51 -0.77
C ASN A 41 1.25 -11.41 -2.25
N VAL A 42 1.97 -12.18 -3.08
CA VAL A 42 1.74 -12.25 -4.52
C VAL A 42 1.24 -13.64 -4.88
N LYS A 43 0.06 -13.71 -5.52
CA LYS A 43 -0.55 -14.98 -5.96
C LYS A 43 -0.80 -14.93 -7.46
N PHE A 44 -0.17 -15.85 -8.19
CA PHE A 44 -0.43 -16.05 -9.61
C PHE A 44 -1.34 -17.26 -9.82
N HIS A 45 -2.38 -17.08 -10.63
CA HIS A 45 -3.29 -18.15 -11.06
C HIS A 45 -3.11 -18.36 -12.57
N PRO A 46 -2.46 -19.46 -13.00
CA PRO A 46 -2.26 -19.79 -14.41
C PRO A 46 -3.54 -20.37 -15.03
N SER A 47 -3.72 -20.18 -16.34
CA SER A 47 -4.83 -20.80 -17.08
C SER A 47 -4.43 -22.17 -17.63
N ILE A 48 -5.26 -23.18 -17.47
CA ILE A 48 -4.97 -24.55 -17.92
C ILE A 48 -5.10 -24.63 -19.44
N GLY A 49 -4.11 -25.24 -20.11
CA GLY A 49 -4.17 -25.49 -21.57
C GLY A 49 -3.62 -24.36 -22.45
N ILE A 50 -3.02 -23.32 -21.87
CA ILE A 50 -2.41 -22.20 -22.60
C ILE A 50 -0.87 -22.27 -22.51
N ASN A 51 -0.20 -22.16 -23.66
CA ASN A 51 1.25 -21.92 -23.74
C ASN A 51 1.54 -20.44 -23.42
N ASN A 52 2.63 -20.14 -22.71
CA ASN A 52 2.99 -18.80 -22.18
C ASN A 52 2.28 -18.38 -20.88
N ASN A 53 2.15 -19.30 -19.92
CA ASN A 53 1.77 -18.99 -18.54
C ASN A 53 2.96 -18.45 -17.72
N HIS A 54 3.35 -17.22 -17.98
CA HIS A 54 4.40 -16.56 -17.20
C HIS A 54 4.00 -15.15 -16.80
N PHE A 55 4.50 -14.73 -15.64
CA PHE A 55 4.47 -13.33 -15.22
C PHE A 55 5.89 -12.92 -14.84
N LYS A 56 6.21 -11.65 -15.05
CA LYS A 56 7.45 -11.05 -14.57
C LYS A 56 7.08 -9.88 -13.67
N LEU A 57 7.46 -9.95 -12.41
CA LEU A 57 7.30 -8.87 -11.46
C LEU A 57 8.69 -8.32 -11.13
N SER A 58 8.81 -7.00 -11.11
CA SER A 58 9.97 -6.31 -10.56
C SER A 58 9.51 -5.55 -9.32
N TRP A 59 10.26 -5.66 -8.24
CA TRP A 59 9.97 -4.99 -6.98
C TRP A 59 11.22 -4.29 -6.47
N ARG A 60 11.02 -3.29 -5.62
CA ARG A 60 12.08 -2.64 -4.87
C ARG A 60 11.54 -2.24 -3.51
N ALA A 61 12.38 -2.27 -2.49
CA ALA A 61 12.05 -1.63 -1.23
C ALA A 61 11.93 -0.12 -1.46
N VAL A 62 10.83 0.46 -0.99
CA VAL A 62 10.63 1.90 -0.97
C VAL A 62 10.39 2.31 0.48
N VAL A 63 10.98 3.42 0.89
CA VAL A 63 10.59 4.04 2.16
C VAL A 63 9.15 4.54 1.99
N PRO A 64 8.19 4.12 2.85
CA PRO A 64 6.83 4.61 2.79
C PRO A 64 6.85 6.14 2.84
N ARG A 65 6.10 6.80 1.95
CA ARG A 65 6.05 8.28 1.94
C ARG A 65 5.28 8.83 3.14
N CYS A 66 4.47 7.99 3.79
CA CYS A 66 3.64 8.28 4.96
C CYS A 66 3.19 6.97 5.63
N GLY A 67 2.58 7.07 6.81
CA GLY A 67 2.08 5.91 7.57
C GLY A 67 3.14 5.23 8.44
N GLY A 68 2.77 4.09 9.02
CA GLY A 68 3.62 3.24 9.86
C GLY A 68 3.17 3.13 11.31
N GLU A 69 3.98 2.44 12.13
CA GLU A 69 3.71 2.26 13.56
C GLU A 69 4.55 3.25 14.40
N ILE A 70 3.89 3.95 15.32
CA ILE A 70 4.53 4.94 16.20
C ILE A 70 4.24 4.59 17.65
N GLU A 71 5.30 4.35 18.42
CA GLU A 71 5.23 4.31 19.88
C GLU A 71 5.27 5.75 20.42
N ALA A 72 4.14 6.26 20.88
CA ALA A 72 3.99 7.63 21.34
C ALA A 72 4.58 7.81 22.75
N LYS A 73 5.90 7.98 22.84
CA LYS A 73 6.63 8.06 24.12
C LYS A 73 6.28 9.29 24.95
N SER A 74 6.08 10.44 24.32
CA SER A 74 5.74 11.69 25.00
C SER A 74 4.81 12.59 24.17
N HIS A 75 5.31 13.15 23.08
CA HIS A 75 4.58 13.97 22.13
C HIS A 75 5.25 13.87 20.75
N GLY A 76 4.53 14.30 19.71
CA GLY A 76 5.04 14.32 18.35
C GLY A 76 4.02 14.93 17.40
N THR A 77 4.44 15.07 16.14
CA THR A 77 3.61 15.59 15.06
C THR A 77 3.64 14.59 13.92
N ILE A 78 2.49 14.40 13.27
CA ILE A 78 2.33 13.60 12.07
C ILE A 78 1.83 14.53 10.99
N ASP A 79 2.59 14.60 9.91
CA ASP A 79 2.26 15.42 8.76
C ASP A 79 1.90 14.54 7.57
N SER A 80 1.04 15.08 6.70
CA SER A 80 0.81 14.49 5.39
C SER A 80 2.10 14.55 4.55
N PRO A 81 2.30 13.62 3.59
CA PRO A 81 3.46 13.68 2.73
C PRO A 81 3.51 15.02 2.01
N ARG A 82 4.67 15.69 2.10
CA ARG A 82 4.98 17.00 1.51
C ARG A 82 4.35 18.22 2.18
N PHE A 83 3.66 18.09 3.32
CA PHE A 83 3.22 19.26 4.09
C PHE A 83 4.35 20.30 4.23
N PRO A 84 4.11 21.61 3.98
CA PRO A 84 2.81 22.26 3.77
C PRO A 84 2.32 22.30 2.30
N HIS A 85 2.96 21.56 1.39
CA HIS A 85 2.51 21.43 0.00
C HIS A 85 1.45 20.32 -0.15
N ASN A 86 0.78 20.32 -1.31
CA ASN A 86 -0.24 19.33 -1.65
C ASN A 86 0.29 17.89 -1.51
N TYR A 87 -0.53 17.07 -0.86
CA TYR A 87 -0.31 15.63 -0.80
C TYR A 87 -0.43 15.01 -2.21
N PRO A 88 0.34 13.96 -2.52
CA PRO A 88 0.20 13.24 -3.80
C PRO A 88 -1.21 12.67 -3.98
N PRO A 89 -1.79 12.69 -5.20
CA PRO A 89 -3.06 12.02 -5.47
C PRO A 89 -2.92 10.49 -5.29
N ASP A 90 -4.04 9.83 -5.01
CA ASP A 90 -4.15 8.37 -4.82
C ASP A 90 -3.23 7.80 -3.72
N GLN A 91 -2.90 8.62 -2.72
CA GLN A 91 -2.06 8.24 -1.59
C GLN A 91 -2.91 7.76 -0.41
N GLU A 92 -2.77 6.49 -0.03
CA GLU A 92 -3.36 5.92 1.18
C GLU A 92 -2.28 5.84 2.28
N CYS A 93 -2.55 6.43 3.44
CA CYS A 93 -1.63 6.48 4.57
C CYS A 93 -2.35 5.96 5.82
N GLU A 94 -1.78 4.96 6.50
CA GLU A 94 -2.29 4.46 7.77
C GLU A 94 -1.21 4.62 8.85
N TRP A 95 -1.56 5.28 9.96
CA TRP A 95 -0.70 5.39 11.13
C TRP A 95 -1.30 4.62 12.30
N ARG A 96 -0.54 3.66 12.82
CA ARG A 96 -0.90 2.94 14.04
C ARG A 96 -0.15 3.53 15.23
N LEU A 97 -0.89 4.13 16.14
CA LEU A 97 -0.34 4.79 17.31
C LEU A 97 -0.48 3.90 18.55
N MET A 98 0.63 3.67 19.24
CA MET A 98 0.69 2.85 20.45
C MET A 98 1.01 3.75 21.65
N ALA A 99 0.11 3.76 22.64
CA ALA A 99 0.34 4.43 23.91
C ALA A 99 1.12 3.51 24.87
N PRO A 100 2.03 4.06 25.69
CA PRO A 100 2.57 3.33 26.83
C PRO A 100 1.45 2.86 27.79
N PRO A 101 1.66 1.75 28.53
CA PRO A 101 0.69 1.27 29.51
C PRO A 101 0.26 2.36 30.51
N GLY A 102 -1.05 2.47 30.76
CA GLY A 102 -1.61 3.46 31.68
C GLY A 102 -1.66 4.90 31.14
N LYS A 103 -1.32 5.12 29.87
CA LYS A 103 -1.45 6.42 29.19
C LYS A 103 -2.56 6.38 28.13
N LYS A 104 -2.98 7.57 27.70
CA LYS A 104 -3.93 7.76 26.61
C LYS A 104 -3.29 8.64 25.54
N LEU A 105 -3.67 8.41 24.29
CA LEU A 105 -3.33 9.30 23.19
C LEU A 105 -4.31 10.47 23.17
N GLN A 106 -3.78 11.66 22.93
CA GLN A 106 -4.58 12.85 22.61
C GLN A 106 -4.13 13.33 21.24
N LEU A 107 -5.08 13.49 20.33
CA LEU A 107 -4.83 13.96 18.97
C LEU A 107 -5.36 15.38 18.82
N LEU A 108 -4.55 16.23 18.19
CA LEU A 108 -4.89 17.61 17.85
C LEU A 108 -4.57 17.81 16.37
N PHE A 109 -5.54 18.36 15.63
CA PHE A 109 -5.36 18.71 14.22
C PHE A 109 -5.07 20.21 14.13
N ASN A 110 -3.83 20.56 13.79
CA ASN A 110 -3.40 21.95 13.66
C ASN A 110 -3.81 22.57 12.31
N THR A 111 -3.84 21.75 11.26
CA THR A 111 -4.20 22.18 9.90
C THR A 111 -4.94 21.04 9.21
N ILE A 112 -6.08 21.36 8.62
CA ILE A 112 -6.87 20.47 7.77
C ILE A 112 -7.26 21.30 6.56
N ASP A 113 -6.88 20.85 5.37
CA ASP A 113 -7.33 21.46 4.12
C ASP A 113 -8.80 21.02 3.87
N PRO A 114 -9.74 21.96 3.68
CA PRO A 114 -11.17 21.67 3.53
C PRO A 114 -11.56 21.11 2.16
#